data_AF-A0A959B9V0-F1
#
_entry.id   AF-A0A959B9V0-F1
#
_cell.length_a   1.000
_cell.length_b   1.000
_cell.length_c   1.000
_cell.angle_alpha   90.00
_cell.angle_beta   90.00
_cell.angle_gamma   90.00
#
_symmetry.space_group_name_H-M   'P 1'
#
loop_
_entity.id
_entity.type
_entity.pdbx_description
1 polymer ?
#
loop_
_entity_poly.entity_id
_entity_poly.type
_entity_poly.pdbx_seq_one_letter_code
_entity_poly.pdbx_strand_id
1 'polypeptide(L)'
;EIVMDELRDYRFYDVDMIHPSSVAIDYIWERFSQAFFTAETRQLMQRVERIVTASRHRPFHPQSSAHQQFLTQQLKLIDELEREFPFLKLADERAGFESQLIGGV
;
A
#
# COMPACT_ATOMS: atom_id res chain seq x y z
N GLU A 1 0.70 -19.24 -20.05
CA GLU A 1 0.13 -18.09 -19.33
C GLU A 1 -0.06 -18.50 -17.88
N ILE A 2 0.36 -17.69 -16.89
CA ILE A 2 0.50 -18.12 -15.47
C ILE A 2 -0.80 -18.70 -14.91
N VAL A 3 -1.95 -18.08 -15.21
CA VAL A 3 -3.24 -18.58 -14.71
C VAL A 3 -3.52 -19.96 -15.28
N MET A 4 -3.38 -20.10 -16.60
CA MET A 4 -3.60 -21.37 -17.26
C MET A 4 -2.49 -22.38 -17.05
N ASP A 5 -1.27 -22.06 -16.63
CA ASP A 5 -0.17 -23.05 -16.52
C ASP A 5 0.17 -23.43 -15.08
N GLU A 6 0.06 -22.48 -14.14
CA GLU A 6 0.51 -22.63 -12.75
C GLU A 6 -0.66 -22.59 -11.75
N LEU A 7 -1.79 -21.95 -12.09
CA LEU A 7 -2.89 -21.68 -11.15
C LEU A 7 -4.23 -22.37 -11.51
N ARG A 8 -4.19 -23.58 -12.08
CA ARG A 8 -5.41 -24.33 -12.50
C ARG A 8 -6.24 -24.93 -11.36
N ASP A 9 -5.69 -25.01 -10.15
CA ASP A 9 -6.36 -25.64 -9.01
C ASP A 9 -7.47 -24.73 -8.46
N TYR A 10 -8.59 -25.31 -8.03
CA TYR A 10 -9.74 -24.59 -7.46
C TYR A 10 -9.39 -23.65 -6.31
N ARG A 11 -8.30 -23.90 -5.57
CA ARG A 11 -7.83 -22.98 -4.51
C ARG A 11 -7.48 -21.57 -5.02
N PHE A 12 -7.23 -21.43 -6.32
CA PHE A 12 -6.87 -20.18 -6.98
C PHE A 12 -8.06 -19.43 -7.56
N TYR A 13 -9.27 -19.95 -7.35
CA TYR A 13 -10.52 -19.31 -7.73
C TYR A 13 -11.32 -18.94 -6.49
N ASP A 14 -12.04 -17.83 -6.55
CA ASP A 14 -12.98 -17.41 -5.52
C ASP A 14 -14.24 -18.31 -5.53
N VAL A 15 -15.16 -18.12 -4.60
CA VAL A 15 -16.36 -18.96 -4.41
C VAL A 15 -17.25 -19.09 -5.65
N ASP A 16 -17.19 -18.12 -6.57
CA ASP A 16 -17.91 -18.15 -7.84
C ASP A 16 -17.22 -18.99 -8.93
N MET A 17 -16.02 -19.50 -8.66
CA MET A 17 -15.22 -20.35 -9.54
C MET A 17 -14.80 -19.69 -10.86
N ILE A 18 -14.92 -18.37 -10.95
CA ILE A 18 -14.64 -17.60 -12.17
C ILE A 18 -13.55 -16.57 -11.87
N HIS A 19 -13.63 -15.89 -10.74
CA HIS A 19 -12.64 -14.88 -10.36
C HIS A 19 -11.42 -15.51 -9.68
N PRO A 20 -10.21 -14.95 -9.87
CA PRO A 20 -9.05 -15.38 -9.12
C PRO A 20 -9.24 -15.12 -7.62
N SER A 21 -8.84 -16.06 -6.79
CA SER A 21 -8.78 -15.87 -5.34
C SER A 21 -7.70 -14.86 -4.97
N SER A 22 -7.73 -14.31 -3.76
CA SER A 22 -6.69 -13.40 -3.27
C SER A 22 -5.28 -14.00 -3.39
N VAL A 23 -5.14 -15.29 -3.10
CA VAL A 23 -3.87 -16.03 -3.23
C VAL A 23 -3.38 -16.04 -4.68
N ALA A 24 -4.29 -16.22 -5.65
CA ALA A 24 -3.95 -16.19 -7.06
C ALA A 24 -3.52 -14.79 -7.52
N ILE A 25 -4.22 -13.76 -7.06
CA ILE A 25 -3.89 -12.35 -7.35
C ILE A 25 -2.50 -12.02 -6.81
N ASP A 26 -2.23 -12.35 -5.55
CA ASP A 26 -0.93 -12.10 -4.90
C ASP A 26 0.21 -12.81 -5.63
N TYR A 27 -0.02 -14.06 -6.03
CA TYR A 27 0.98 -14.84 -6.78
C TYR A 27 1.29 -14.21 -8.14
N ILE A 28 0.27 -13.84 -8.91
CA ILE A 28 0.46 -13.20 -10.22
C ILE A 28 1.19 -11.87 -10.05
N TRP A 29 0.82 -11.09 -9.03
CA TRP A 29 1.47 -9.80 -8.72
C TRP A 29 2.95 -9.97 -8.35
N GLU A 30 3.28 -10.98 -7.54
CA GLU A 30 4.66 -11.32 -7.21
C GLU A 30 5.45 -11.68 -8.48
N ARG A 31 4.94 -12.56 -9.33
CA ARG A 31 5.62 -12.98 -10.57
C ARG A 31 5.80 -11.80 -11.54
N PHE A 32 4.77 -10.96 -11.68
CA PHE A 32 4.82 -9.76 -12.50
C PHE A 32 5.87 -8.76 -11.99
N SER A 33 5.83 -8.43 -10.70
CA SER A 33 6.79 -7.50 -10.09
C SER A 33 8.23 -8.04 -10.10
N GLN A 34 8.42 -9.36 -10.00
CA GLN A 34 9.73 -9.98 -10.16
C GLN A 34 10.27 -9.86 -11.58
N ALA A 35 9.43 -10.08 -12.59
CA ALA A 35 9.83 -10.08 -13.98
C ALA A 35 10.08 -8.67 -14.56
N PHE A 36 9.30 -7.67 -14.14
CA PHE A 36 9.27 -6.37 -14.81
C PHE A 36 9.86 -5.22 -13.98
N PHE A 37 9.97 -5.36 -12.66
CA PHE A 37 10.47 -4.27 -11.82
C PHE A 37 11.91 -4.50 -11.38
N THR A 38 12.66 -3.41 -11.28
CA THR A 38 13.99 -3.45 -10.67
C THR A 38 13.88 -3.65 -9.16
N ALA A 39 15.00 -3.98 -8.50
CA ALA A 39 15.02 -4.10 -7.05
C ALA A 39 14.64 -2.78 -6.37
N GLU A 40 15.11 -1.66 -6.90
CA GLU A 40 14.81 -0.31 -6.41
C GLU A 40 13.32 0.01 -6.55
N THR A 41 12.72 -0.36 -7.69
CA THR A 41 11.28 -0.17 -7.93
C THR A 41 10.44 -0.97 -6.94
N ARG A 42 10.80 -2.24 -6.69
CA ARG A 42 10.11 -3.08 -5.69
C ARG A 42 10.25 -2.51 -4.28
N GLN A 43 11.43 -2.00 -3.91
CA GLN A 43 11.64 -1.36 -2.61
C GLN A 43 10.80 -0.09 -2.46
N LEU A 44 10.73 0.74 -3.51
CA LEU A 44 9.89 1.94 -3.51
C LEU A 44 8.40 1.57 -3.35
N MET A 45 7.93 0.57 -4.10
CA MET A 45 6.55 0.10 -3.99
C MET A 45 6.19 -0.35 -2.58
N GLN A 46 7.06 -1.10 -1.91
CA GLN A 46 6.83 -1.52 -0.52
C GLN A 46 6.74 -0.32 0.44
N ARG A 47 7.53 0.73 0.23
CA ARG A 47 7.46 1.96 1.03
C ARG A 47 6.14 2.70 0.80
N VAL A 48 5.71 2.82 -0.45
CA VAL A 48 4.44 3.45 -0.83
C VAL A 48 3.25 2.66 -0.29
N GLU A 49 3.26 1.33 -0.45
CA GLU A 49 2.18 0.44 0.02
C GLU A 49 1.95 0.56 1.53
N ARG A 50 3.02 0.72 2.33
CA ARG A 50 2.90 0.95 3.78
C ARG A 50 2.15 2.25 4.10
N ILE A 51 2.44 3.33 3.37
CA ILE A 51 1.77 4.63 3.54
C ILE A 51 0.30 4.55 3.12
N VAL A 52 0.02 3.95 1.96
CA VAL A 52 -1.34 3.77 1.45
C VAL A 52 -2.17 2.87 2.38
N THR A 53 -1.57 1.82 2.93
CA THR A 53 -2.25 0.94 3.90
C THR A 53 -2.51 1.69 5.20
N ALA A 54 -1.53 2.47 5.68
CA ALA A 54 -1.66 3.30 6.86
C ALA A 54 -2.76 4.37 6.71
N SER A 55 -2.88 5.01 5.55
CA SER A 55 -3.87 6.08 5.31
C SER A 55 -5.30 5.57 5.32
N ARG A 56 -5.50 4.29 4.98
CA ARG A 56 -6.81 3.61 5.03
C ARG A 56 -7.18 3.12 6.43
N HIS A 57 -6.27 3.17 7.41
CA HIS A 57 -6.55 2.69 8.75
C HIS A 57 -7.47 3.66 9.51
N ARG A 58 -8.49 3.10 10.18
CA ARG A 58 -9.41 3.87 11.02
C ARG A 58 -9.01 3.73 12.50
N PRO A 59 -8.47 4.78 13.14
CA PRO A 59 -8.01 4.70 14.53
C PRO A 59 -9.17 4.58 15.52
N PHE A 60 -8.99 3.76 16.56
CA PHE A 60 -9.94 3.64 17.68
C PHE A 60 -9.91 4.86 18.62
N HIS A 61 -8.72 5.45 18.83
CA HIS A 61 -8.51 6.63 19.67
C HIS A 61 -7.77 7.72 18.88
N PRO A 62 -8.47 8.46 17.99
CA PRO A 62 -7.84 9.46 17.12
C PRO A 62 -7.10 10.56 17.89
N GLN A 63 -7.58 10.88 19.10
CA GLN A 63 -7.01 11.95 19.92
C GLN A 63 -5.88 11.51 20.84
N SER A 64 -5.53 10.22 20.83
CA SER A 64 -4.42 9.72 21.65
C SER A 64 -3.08 10.29 21.19
N SER A 65 -2.18 10.55 22.12
CA SER A 65 -0.82 11.03 21.81
C SER A 65 -0.08 10.07 20.87
N ALA A 66 -0.27 8.76 21.05
CA ALA A 66 0.31 7.73 20.19
C ALA A 66 -0.19 7.85 18.74
N HIS A 67 -1.48 8.07 18.51
CA HIS A 67 -2.02 8.25 17.16
C HIS A 67 -1.50 9.55 16.53
N GLN A 68 -1.45 10.64 17.29
CA GLN A 68 -0.94 11.92 16.79
C GLN A 68 0.55 11.84 16.41
N GLN A 69 1.36 11.12 17.20
CA GLN A 69 2.76 10.81 16.86
C GLN A 69 2.86 9.94 15.60
N PHE A 70 2.00 8.93 15.47
CA PHE A 70 1.93 8.09 14.26
C PHE A 70 1.63 8.93 13.01
N LEU A 71 0.62 9.81 13.04
CA LEU A 71 0.28 10.71 11.93
C LEU A 71 1.47 11.59 11.53
N THR A 72 2.14 12.19 12.52
CA THR A 72 3.32 13.04 12.29
C THR A 72 4.46 12.25 11.64
N GLN A 73 4.67 11.01 12.08
CA GLN A 73 5.66 10.11 11.50
C GLN A 73 5.30 9.72 10.05
N GLN A 74 4.02 9.49 9.73
CA GLN A 74 3.60 9.20 8.35
C GLN A 74 3.82 10.40 7.44
N LEU A 75 3.47 11.62 7.87
CA LEU A 75 3.69 12.84 7.09
C LEU A 75 5.18 13.09 6.81
N LYS A 76 6.04 12.86 7.80
CA LYS A 76 7.50 12.93 7.61
C LYS A 76 8.00 11.92 6.57
N LEU A 77 7.48 10.69 6.59
CA LEU A 77 7.84 9.67 5.60
C LEU A 77 7.37 10.06 4.19
N ILE A 78 6.20 10.70 4.06
CA ILE A 78 5.74 11.25 2.79
C ILE A 78 6.71 12.35 2.30
N ASP A 79 7.08 13.29 3.16
CA ASP A 79 8.02 14.37 2.80
C ASP A 79 9.38 13.81 2.33
N GLU A 80 9.90 12.78 3.01
CA GLU A 80 11.14 12.11 2.64
C GLU A 80 11.03 11.42 1.28
N LEU A 81 9.93 10.71 1.03
CA LEU A 81 9.68 10.02 -0.24
C LEU A 81 9.48 10.98 -1.42
N GLU A 82 8.74 12.06 -1.24
CA GLU A 82 8.53 13.06 -2.29
C GLU A 82 9.82 13.81 -2.63
N ARG A 83 10.74 13.96 -1.67
CA ARG A 83 12.08 14.50 -1.92
C ARG A 83 12.97 13.53 -2.68
N GLU A 84 12.95 12.25 -2.30
CA GLU A 84 13.75 11.19 -2.94
C GLU A 84 13.22 10.86 -4.34
N PHE A 85 11.90 10.93 -4.54
CA PHE A 85 11.20 10.60 -5.78
C PHE A 85 10.20 11.72 -6.15
N PRO A 86 10.66 12.82 -6.79
CA PRO A 86 9.81 13.99 -7.10
C PRO A 86 8.60 13.71 -8.02
N PHE A 87 8.55 12.54 -8.66
CA PHE A 87 7.43 12.11 -9.49
C PHE A 87 6.29 11.45 -8.69
N LEU A 88 6.53 11.04 -7.44
CA LEU A 88 5.51 10.48 -6.56
C LEU A 88 4.55 11.59 -6.13
N LYS A 89 3.25 11.27 -6.16
CA LYS A 89 2.18 12.15 -5.69
C LYS A 89 1.39 11.39 -4.64
N LEU A 90 1.56 11.78 -3.38
CA LEU A 90 0.87 11.17 -2.22
C LEU A 90 -0.07 12.18 -1.56
N ALA A 91 -0.65 13.09 -2.36
CA ALA A 91 -1.47 14.20 -1.89
C ALA A 91 -2.72 13.71 -1.16
N ASP A 92 -3.36 12.64 -1.64
CA ASP A 92 -4.56 12.08 -1.04
C ASP A 92 -4.26 11.43 0.32
N GLU A 93 -3.17 10.66 0.41
CA GLU A 93 -2.71 10.06 1.66
C GLU A 93 -2.30 11.13 2.67
N ARG A 94 -1.57 12.17 2.23
CA ARG A 94 -1.19 13.32 3.05
C ARG A 94 -2.41 14.01 3.62
N ALA A 95 -3.38 14.37 2.77
CA ALA A 95 -4.62 15.00 3.22
C ALA A 95 -5.42 14.12 4.20
N GLY A 96 -5.41 12.81 3.98
CA GLY A 96 -6.01 11.82 4.88
C GLY A 96 -5.40 11.85 6.28
N PHE A 97 -4.08 11.98 6.40
CA PHE A 97 -3.40 12.09 7.68
C PHE A 97 -3.56 13.48 8.32
N GLU A 98 -3.45 14.56 7.53
CA GLU A 98 -3.60 15.94 8.01
C GLU A 98 -4.98 16.20 8.61
N SER A 99 -6.04 15.65 8.00
CA SER A 99 -7.41 15.80 8.51
C SER A 99 -7.64 15.18 9.90
N GLN A 100 -6.72 14.32 10.37
CA GLN A 100 -6.80 13.64 11.66
C GLN A 100 -5.90 14.27 12.73
N LEU A 101 -5.04 15.24 12.37
CA LEU A 101 -4.19 15.95 13.32
C LEU A 101 -5.01 16.93 14.16
N ILE A 102 -4.75 16.93 15.47
CA ILE A 102 -5.38 17.87 16.39
C ILE A 102 -4.48 19.09 16.50
N GLY A 103 -4.98 20.23 15.99
CA GLY A 103 -4.25 21.51 16.05
C GLY A 103 -3.38 21.81 14.83
N GLY A 104 -3.61 21.16 13.68
CA GLY A 104 -3.07 21.61 12.39
C GLY A 104 -3.77 22.90 11.93
N VAL A 105 -2.97 23.88 11.50
CA VAL A 105 -3.33 25.23 11.01
C VAL A 105 -4.38 25.21 9.91
#